data_AF-D8P9S6-F1
#
_entry.id   AF-D8P9S6-F1
#
_cell.length_a   1.000
_cell.length_b   1.000
_cell.length_c   1.000
_cell.angle_alpha   90.00
_cell.angle_beta   90.00
_cell.angle_gamma   90.00
#
_symmetry.space_group_name_H-M   'P 1'
#
loop_
_entity.id
_entity.type
_entity.pdbx_description
1 polymer ?
#
loop_
_entity_poly.entity_id
_entity_poly.type
_entity_poly.pdbx_seq_one_letter_code
_entity_poly.pdbx_strand_id
1 'polypeptide(L)'
;MTGHTTSRGIDIKIFGALFLLVGLIDVLIIELFPAYALKLFGVTIAGPLAYVVKLHSPAVHFLIGYGFLFLRPWAWGVAMAYGGFGLTSELMNQFQFGFHQLRTGFMATTALFLCYVAWRRILFADPVPPAQRLTSSTPEVHL
;
A
#
# COMPACT_ATOMS: atom_id res chain seq x y z
N MET A 1 -12.42 31.25 -17.28
CA MET A 1 -11.21 30.62 -16.68
C MET A 1 -11.66 29.74 -15.53
N THR A 2 -11.99 28.47 -15.78
CA THR A 2 -12.46 27.55 -14.73
C THR A 2 -12.18 26.11 -15.14
N GLY A 3 -11.33 25.40 -14.38
CA GLY A 3 -11.26 23.94 -14.41
C GLY A 3 -9.84 23.34 -14.42
N HIS A 4 -9.09 23.41 -13.31
CA HIS A 4 -7.86 22.61 -13.14
C HIS A 4 -7.52 22.30 -11.67
N THR A 5 -8.50 21.97 -10.82
CA THR A 5 -8.23 21.61 -9.41
C THR A 5 -8.55 20.15 -9.04
N THR A 6 -9.21 19.37 -9.88
CA THR A 6 -9.72 18.03 -9.51
C THR A 6 -8.81 16.84 -9.84
N SER A 7 -7.69 17.02 -10.56
CA SER A 7 -6.91 15.88 -11.09
C SER A 7 -5.73 15.39 -10.22
N ARG A 8 -5.46 16.01 -9.06
CA ARG A 8 -4.27 15.64 -8.27
C ARG A 8 -4.40 14.22 -7.71
N GLY A 9 -3.49 13.35 -8.16
CA GLY A 9 -3.33 11.99 -7.64
C GLY A 9 -4.53 11.07 -7.89
N ILE A 10 -5.33 11.31 -8.94
CA ILE A 10 -6.48 10.46 -9.28
C ILE A 10 -6.09 8.99 -9.39
N ASP A 11 -4.97 8.70 -10.04
CA ASP A 11 -4.40 7.36 -10.15
C ASP A 11 -4.12 6.71 -8.78
N ILE A 12 -3.49 7.42 -7.85
CA ILE A 12 -3.28 6.93 -6.48
C ILE A 12 -4.60 6.72 -5.76
N LYS A 13 -5.59 7.60 -5.96
CA LYS A 13 -6.92 7.45 -5.38
C LYS A 13 -7.67 6.24 -5.94
N ILE A 14 -7.52 5.95 -7.24
CA ILE A 14 -8.05 4.72 -7.86
C ILE A 14 -7.41 3.50 -7.19
N PHE A 15 -6.09 3.49 -7.01
CA PHE A 15 -5.45 2.43 -6.22
C PHE A 15 -6.01 2.38 -4.80
N GLY A 16 -6.26 3.52 -4.16
CA GLY A 16 -6.88 3.58 -2.84
C GLY A 16 -8.24 2.88 -2.79
N ALA A 17 -9.13 3.15 -3.75
CA ALA A 17 -10.41 2.48 -3.88
C ALA A 17 -10.25 0.97 -4.14
N LEU A 18 -9.30 0.58 -4.99
CA LEU A 18 -8.99 -0.84 -5.25
C LEU A 18 -8.48 -1.54 -3.98
N PHE A 19 -7.65 -0.89 -3.17
CA PHE A 19 -7.19 -1.43 -1.88
C PHE A 19 -8.35 -1.63 -0.89
N LEU A 20 -9.33 -0.71 -0.84
CA LEU A 20 -10.53 -0.93 -0.03
C LEU A 20 -11.35 -2.12 -0.54
N LEU A 21 -11.52 -2.24 -1.86
CA LEU A 21 -12.24 -3.37 -2.45
C LEU A 21 -11.52 -4.71 -2.15
N VAL A 22 -10.20 -4.75 -2.28
CA VAL A 22 -9.40 -5.93 -1.94
C VAL A 22 -9.50 -6.24 -0.46
N GLY A 23 -9.42 -5.25 0.43
CA GLY A 23 -9.63 -5.46 1.87
C GLY A 23 -11.00 -6.06 2.19
N LEU A 24 -12.05 -5.65 1.48
CA LEU A 24 -13.38 -6.26 1.62
C LEU A 24 -13.40 -7.70 1.11
N ILE A 25 -12.79 -7.97 -0.03
CA ILE A 25 -12.68 -9.32 -0.60
C ILE A 25 -11.89 -10.24 0.35
N ASP A 26 -10.80 -9.75 0.95
CA ASP A 26 -10.00 -10.49 1.94
C ASP A 26 -10.87 -10.91 3.13
N VAL A 27 -11.68 -10.00 3.69
CA VAL A 27 -12.62 -10.34 4.77
C VAL A 27 -13.59 -11.42 4.33
N LEU A 28 -14.21 -11.27 3.15
CA LEU A 28 -15.15 -12.26 2.62
C LEU A 28 -14.49 -13.64 2.43
N ILE A 29 -13.26 -13.69 1.92
CA ILE A 29 -12.52 -14.96 1.75
C ILE A 29 -12.22 -15.59 3.11
N ILE A 30 -11.82 -14.80 4.11
CA ILE A 30 -11.53 -15.31 5.45
C ILE A 30 -12.80 -15.90 6.08
N GLU A 31 -13.94 -15.22 5.96
CA GLU A 31 -15.23 -15.69 6.50
C GLU A 31 -15.79 -16.90 5.75
N LEU A 32 -15.69 -16.93 4.41
CA LEU A 32 -16.20 -18.03 3.59
C LEU A 32 -15.28 -19.26 3.62
N PHE A 33 -13.98 -19.08 3.85
CA PHE A 33 -12.98 -20.14 3.84
C PHE A 33 -12.06 -20.08 5.07
N PRO A 34 -12.62 -20.24 6.30
CA PRO A 34 -11.85 -20.08 7.54
C PRO A 34 -10.75 -21.13 7.68
N ALA A 35 -10.91 -22.29 7.05
CA ALA A 35 -9.94 -23.39 7.05
C ALA A 35 -8.74 -23.18 6.10
N TYR A 36 -8.75 -22.17 5.22
CA TYR A 36 -7.66 -21.92 4.28
C TYR A 36 -6.34 -21.66 5.04
N ALA A 37 -5.29 -22.42 4.76
CA ALA A 37 -4.03 -22.31 5.48
C ALA A 37 -3.19 -21.12 4.95
N LEU A 38 -2.85 -20.18 5.83
CA LEU A 38 -2.05 -19.02 5.45
C LEU A 38 -0.57 -19.39 5.42
N LYS A 39 0.08 -19.23 4.27
CA LYS A 39 1.54 -19.38 4.14
C LYS A 39 2.22 -18.03 4.30
N LEU A 40 3.06 -17.89 5.32
CA LEU A 40 3.75 -16.65 5.63
C LEU A 40 5.20 -16.95 6.02
N PHE A 41 6.16 -16.31 5.36
CA PHE A 41 7.60 -16.48 5.62
C PHE A 41 8.09 -17.94 5.62
N GLY A 42 7.59 -18.77 4.71
CA GLY A 42 7.95 -20.19 4.64
C GLY A 42 7.25 -21.07 5.69
N VAL A 43 6.30 -20.53 6.47
CA VAL A 43 5.57 -21.26 7.50
C VAL A 43 4.09 -21.33 7.16
N THR A 44 3.46 -22.47 7.43
CA THR A 44 2.01 -22.63 7.34
C THR A 44 1.39 -22.32 8.70
N ILE A 45 0.60 -21.25 8.78
CA ILE A 45 -0.11 -20.85 10.01
C ILE A 45 -1.49 -21.50 9.99
N ALA A 46 -1.76 -22.32 11.00
CA ALA A 46 -3.00 -23.08 11.16
C ALA A 46 -3.57 -22.94 12.59
N GLY A 47 -4.81 -23.41 12.76
CA GLY A 47 -5.53 -23.33 14.04
C GLY A 47 -6.20 -21.97 14.30
N PRO A 48 -6.76 -21.76 15.51
CA PRO A 48 -7.57 -20.57 15.82
C PRO A 48 -6.84 -19.24 15.65
N LEU A 49 -5.53 -19.21 15.96
CA LEU A 49 -4.70 -18.02 15.79
C LEU A 49 -4.50 -17.64 14.32
N ALA A 50 -4.64 -18.58 13.38
CA ALA A 50 -4.55 -18.28 11.96
C ALA A 50 -5.63 -17.28 11.52
N TYR A 51 -6.81 -17.28 12.15
CA TYR A 51 -7.86 -16.31 11.85
C TYR A 51 -7.42 -14.88 12.17
N VAL A 52 -6.89 -14.65 13.38
CA VAL A 52 -6.38 -13.34 13.80
C VAL A 52 -5.22 -12.90 12.93
N VAL A 53 -4.31 -13.83 12.60
CA VAL A 53 -3.21 -13.52 11.69
C VAL A 53 -3.76 -13.14 10.32
N LYS A 54 -4.71 -13.87 9.73
CA LYS A 54 -5.28 -13.52 8.41
C LYS A 54 -5.87 -12.11 8.37
N LEU A 55 -6.51 -11.65 9.45
CA LEU A 55 -7.09 -10.31 9.54
C LEU A 55 -6.07 -9.17 9.41
N HIS A 56 -4.77 -9.44 9.55
CA HIS A 56 -3.73 -8.45 9.27
C HIS A 56 -3.84 -7.90 7.85
N SER A 57 -4.09 -8.76 6.86
CA SER A 57 -4.12 -8.38 5.45
C SER A 57 -5.23 -7.38 5.13
N PRO A 58 -6.52 -7.67 5.41
CA PRO A 58 -7.60 -6.72 5.16
C PRO A 58 -7.42 -5.42 5.96
N ALA A 59 -6.96 -5.50 7.21
CA ALA A 59 -6.73 -4.31 8.03
C ALA A 59 -5.70 -3.37 7.38
N VAL A 60 -4.56 -3.90 6.93
CA VAL A 60 -3.54 -3.11 6.26
C VAL A 60 -4.01 -2.63 4.89
N HIS A 61 -4.75 -3.44 4.14
CA HIS A 61 -5.36 -3.03 2.87
C HIS A 61 -6.31 -1.84 3.05
N PHE A 62 -7.18 -1.88 4.07
CA PHE A 62 -8.06 -0.76 4.39
C PHE A 62 -7.28 0.50 4.79
N LEU A 63 -6.23 0.34 5.61
CA LEU A 63 -5.39 1.45 6.04
C LEU A 63 -4.68 2.12 4.85
N ILE A 64 -4.08 1.33 3.95
CA ILE A 64 -3.46 1.83 2.71
C ILE A 64 -4.52 2.49 1.83
N GLY A 65 -5.67 1.83 1.64
CA GLY A 65 -6.77 2.32 0.81
C GLY A 65 -7.27 3.69 1.25
N TYR A 66 -7.56 3.84 2.55
CA TYR A 66 -7.91 5.13 3.14
C TYR A 66 -6.79 6.15 2.97
N GLY A 67 -5.56 5.76 3.27
CA GLY A 67 -4.40 6.62 3.12
C GLY A 67 -4.23 7.15 1.70
N PHE A 68 -4.46 6.33 0.68
CA PHE A 68 -4.33 6.67 -0.73
C PHE A 68 -5.49 7.55 -1.23
N LEU A 69 -6.73 7.26 -0.83
CA LEU A 69 -7.90 8.08 -1.19
C LEU A 69 -7.75 9.54 -0.73
N PHE A 70 -7.16 9.73 0.44
CA PHE A 70 -6.95 11.06 1.04
C PHE A 70 -5.51 11.57 0.93
N LEU A 71 -4.64 10.87 0.19
CA LEU A 71 -3.21 11.18 0.02
C LEU A 71 -2.50 11.50 1.35
N ARG A 72 -2.76 10.71 2.39
CA ARG A 72 -2.19 10.90 3.72
C ARG A 72 -0.68 10.62 3.70
N PRO A 73 0.17 11.45 4.36
CA PRO A 73 1.62 11.30 4.29
C PRO A 73 2.15 9.94 4.73
N TRP A 74 1.57 9.38 5.79
CA TRP A 74 1.95 8.08 6.32
C TRP A 74 1.62 6.93 5.37
N ALA A 75 0.69 7.10 4.43
CA ALA A 75 0.20 6.04 3.56
C ALA A 75 1.27 5.49 2.63
N TRP A 76 2.18 6.37 2.18
CA TRP A 76 3.34 5.98 1.39
C TRP A 76 4.21 4.99 2.16
N GLY A 77 4.56 5.32 3.41
CA GLY A 77 5.40 4.47 4.26
C GLY A 77 4.75 3.12 4.56
N VAL A 78 3.45 3.12 4.89
CA VAL A 78 2.68 1.89 5.13
C VAL A 78 2.63 1.02 3.88
N ALA A 79 2.37 1.59 2.70
CA ALA A 79 2.34 0.85 1.44
C ALA A 79 3.71 0.22 1.11
N MET A 80 4.80 0.99 1.27
CA MET A 80 6.16 0.49 1.04
C MET A 80 6.53 -0.64 2.01
N ALA A 81 6.23 -0.48 3.30
CA ALA A 81 6.52 -1.49 4.31
C ALA A 81 5.72 -2.77 4.07
N TYR A 82 4.42 -2.66 3.82
CA TYR A 82 3.56 -3.82 3.63
C TYR A 82 3.82 -4.55 2.31
N GLY A 83 4.05 -3.82 1.22
CA GLY A 83 4.45 -4.46 -0.03
C GLY A 83 5.81 -5.15 0.09
N GLY A 84 6.77 -4.54 0.80
CA GLY A 84 8.06 -5.16 1.10
C GLY A 84 7.89 -6.45 1.93
N PHE A 85 7.06 -6.40 2.97
CA PHE A 85 6.67 -7.56 3.77
C PHE A 85 6.10 -8.69 2.90
N GLY A 86 5.18 -8.37 1.99
CA GLY A 86 4.58 -9.33 1.06
C GLY A 86 5.63 -9.96 0.12
N LEU A 87 6.51 -9.15 -0.47
CA LEU A 87 7.58 -9.63 -1.35
C LEU A 87 8.55 -10.56 -0.61
N THR A 88 9.00 -10.19 0.59
CA THR A 88 9.91 -11.03 1.39
C THR A 88 9.24 -12.33 1.79
N SER A 89 8.00 -12.27 2.28
CA SER A 89 7.23 -13.46 2.67
C SER A 89 7.02 -14.40 1.49
N GLU A 90 6.68 -13.86 0.33
CA GLU A 90 6.45 -14.66 -0.87
C GLU A 90 7.76 -15.28 -1.41
N LEU A 91 8.86 -14.54 -1.39
CA LEU A 91 10.18 -15.07 -1.74
C LEU A 91 10.54 -16.28 -0.85
N MET A 92 10.42 -16.14 0.47
CA MET A 92 10.68 -17.22 1.42
C MET A 92 9.73 -18.40 1.22
N ASN A 93 8.46 -18.13 0.92
CA ASN A 93 7.49 -19.16 0.65
C ASN A 93 7.83 -19.95 -0.62
N GLN A 94 8.33 -19.32 -1.68
CA GLN A 94 8.74 -20.06 -2.88
C GLN A 94 10.03 -20.86 -2.66
N PHE A 95 10.96 -20.35 -1.85
CA PHE A 95 12.13 -21.13 -1.43
C PHE A 95 11.74 -22.38 -0.65
N GLN A 96 10.79 -22.27 0.28
CA GLN A 96 10.39 -23.40 1.13
C GLN A 96 9.42 -24.37 0.47
N PHE A 97 8.44 -23.86 -0.29
CA PHE A 97 7.33 -24.66 -0.83
C PHE A 97 7.41 -24.89 -2.35
N GLY A 98 8.46 -24.40 -3.00
CA GLY A 98 8.66 -24.51 -4.44
C GLY A 98 8.02 -23.37 -5.24
N PHE A 99 8.40 -23.30 -6.52
CA PHE A 99 8.00 -22.25 -7.44
C PHE A 99 6.50 -22.33 -7.79
N HIS A 100 5.85 -21.17 -7.88
CA HIS A 100 4.44 -21.08 -8.28
C HIS A 100 4.16 -19.88 -9.18
N GLN A 101 3.77 -20.13 -10.43
CA GLN A 101 3.61 -19.11 -11.47
C GLN A 101 2.72 -17.94 -11.06
N LEU A 102 1.53 -18.22 -10.51
CA LEU A 102 0.60 -17.16 -10.08
C LEU A 102 1.20 -16.27 -8.97
N ARG A 103 1.98 -16.86 -8.06
CA ARG A 103 2.57 -16.12 -6.94
C ARG A 103 3.74 -15.26 -7.42
N THR A 104 4.52 -15.77 -8.37
CA THR A 104 5.57 -15.00 -9.05
C THR A 104 5.00 -13.82 -9.84
N GLY A 105 3.88 -14.02 -10.55
CA GLY A 105 3.18 -12.93 -11.22
C GLY A 105 2.70 -11.85 -10.23
N PHE A 106 2.16 -12.27 -9.09
CA PHE A 106 1.76 -11.36 -8.02
C PHE A 106 2.96 -10.60 -7.41
N MET A 107 4.11 -11.26 -7.19
CA MET A 107 5.33 -10.59 -6.74
C MET A 107 5.80 -9.54 -7.74
N ALA A 108 5.89 -9.90 -9.02
CA ALA A 108 6.39 -8.99 -10.05
C ALA A 108 5.50 -7.74 -10.17
N THR A 109 4.18 -7.93 -10.17
CA THR A 109 3.22 -6.82 -10.20
C THR A 109 3.26 -5.97 -8.93
N THR A 110 3.43 -6.60 -7.76
CA THR A 110 3.62 -5.89 -6.48
C THR A 110 4.90 -5.04 -6.50
N ALA A 111 6.02 -5.58 -7.00
CA ALA A 111 7.27 -4.84 -7.11
C ALA A 111 7.14 -3.64 -8.06
N LEU A 112 6.49 -3.82 -9.22
CA LEU A 112 6.20 -2.72 -10.14
C LEU A 112 5.30 -1.65 -9.52
N PHE A 113 4.26 -2.07 -8.79
CA PHE A 113 3.38 -1.17 -8.05
C PHE A 113 4.16 -0.36 -7.00
N LEU A 114 5.05 -1.00 -6.23
CA LEU A 114 5.89 -0.30 -5.25
C LEU A 114 6.84 0.68 -5.92
N CYS A 115 7.48 0.31 -7.03
CA CYS A 115 8.30 1.24 -7.81
C CYS A 115 7.49 2.46 -8.26
N TYR A 116 6.25 2.23 -8.73
CA TYR A 116 5.34 3.30 -9.11
C TYR A 116 4.95 4.19 -7.92
N VAL A 117 4.59 3.62 -6.77
CA VAL A 117 4.26 4.40 -5.56
C VAL A 117 5.48 5.18 -5.05
N ALA A 118 6.68 4.58 -5.10
CA ALA A 118 7.95 5.25 -4.77
C ALA A 118 8.20 6.44 -5.69
N TRP A 119 7.97 6.29 -7.00
CA TRP A 119 8.04 7.39 -7.96
C TRP A 119 7.04 8.51 -7.63
N ARG A 120 5.84 8.15 -7.16
CA ARG A 120 4.76 9.08 -6.79
C ARG A 120 4.85 9.64 -5.37
N ARG A 121 5.97 9.43 -4.65
CA ARG A 121 6.16 9.86 -3.25
C ARG A 121 5.77 11.32 -2.97
N ILE A 122 5.98 12.23 -3.92
CA ILE A 122 5.72 13.66 -3.76
C ILE A 122 4.23 13.97 -3.52
N LEU A 123 3.33 13.09 -3.94
CA LEU A 123 1.90 13.26 -3.69
C LEU A 123 1.52 13.15 -2.22
N PHE A 124 2.34 12.45 -1.44
CA PHE A 124 2.16 12.20 -0.01
C PHE A 124 2.98 13.17 0.87
N ALA A 125 3.74 14.09 0.28
CA ALA A 125 4.43 15.11 1.08
C ALA A 125 3.42 16.09 1.68
N ASP A 126 3.59 16.44 2.95
CA ASP A 126 2.78 17.48 3.59
C ASP A 126 2.92 18.81 2.82
N PRO A 127 1.83 19.58 2.67
CA PRO A 127 1.93 20.91 2.10
C PRO A 127 2.86 21.76 2.96
N VAL A 128 3.87 22.39 2.34
CA VAL A 128 4.76 23.33 3.04
C VAL A 128 3.91 24.39 3.76
N PRO A 129 4.10 24.59 5.08
CA PRO A 129 3.35 25.55 5.87
C PRO A 129 3.39 26.94 5.22
N PRO A 130 2.29 27.73 5.26
CA PRO A 130 2.22 29.04 4.63
C PRO A 130 3.35 30.00 5.04
N ALA A 131 3.80 29.91 6.30
CA ALA A 131 4.88 30.73 6.85
C ALA A 131 6.21 30.55 6.11
N GLN A 132 6.51 29.34 5.64
CA GLN A 132 7.76 29.03 4.94
C GLN A 132 7.73 29.44 3.46
N ARG A 133 6.52 29.57 2.88
CA ARG A 133 6.33 30.07 1.51
C ARG A 133 6.66 31.57 1.40
N LEU A 134 6.30 32.35 2.42
CA LEU A 134 6.53 33.80 2.46
C LEU A 134 8.02 34.14 2.60
N THR A 135 8.79 33.35 3.36
CA THR A 135 10.23 33.56 3.53
C THR A 135 11.05 33.21 2.29
N SER A 136 10.58 32.27 1.45
CA SER A 136 11.28 31.90 0.20
C SER A 136 11.05 32.88 -0.96
N SER A 137 10.06 33.78 -0.85
CA SER A 137 9.67 34.72 -1.91
C SER A 137 10.25 36.12 -1.76
N THR A 138 10.99 36.40 -0.69
CA THR A 138 11.68 37.69 -0.52
C THR A 138 13.08 37.56 -1.10
N PRO A 139 13.39 38.16 -2.26
CA PRO A 139 14.78 38.31 -2.67
C PRO A 139 15.42 39.25 -1.65
N GLU A 140 16.45 38.81 -0.93
CA GLU A 140 17.32 39.73 -0.21
C GLU A 140 17.94 40.68 -1.24
N VAL A 141 17.36 41.87 -1.35
CA VAL A 141 17.98 42.98 -2.07
C VAL A 141 19.07 43.50 -1.16
N HIS A 142 20.28 42.96 -1.32
CA HIS A 142 21.48 43.55 -0.76
C HIS A 142 21.75 44.87 -1.49
N LEU A 143 21.58 45.98 -0.77
CA LEU A 143 22.08 47.31 -1.12
C LEU A 143 23.49 47.52 -0.56
#